data_AF-A0A229H0X5-F1
#
_entry.id   AF-A0A229H0X5-F1
#
_cell.length_a   1.000
_cell.length_b   1.000
_cell.length_c   1.000
_cell.angle_alpha   90.00
_cell.angle_beta   90.00
_cell.angle_gamma   90.00
#
_symmetry.space_group_name_H-M   'P 1'
#
loop_
_entity.id
_entity.type
_entity.pdbx_description
1 polymer ?
#
loop_
_entity_poly.entity_id
_entity_poly.type
_entity_poly.pdbx_seq_one_letter_code
_entity_poly.pdbx_strand_id
1 'polypeptide(L)' 'MNRVVSDARFAFNRGDFTFEAVIDINPRANPSMRKIRGAVDELVSAIEAVGWQCVAVQPFLASVEMQFVRAV' A
#
# COMPACT_ATOMS: atom_id res chain seq x y z
N MET A 1 6.95 1.95 -6.95
CA MET A 1 6.11 2.77 -6.04
C MET A 1 5.15 3.69 -6.79
N ASN A 2 5.62 4.50 -7.76
CA ASN A 2 4.78 5.51 -8.45
C ASN A 2 3.46 4.99 -9.06
N ARG A 3 3.41 3.76 -9.57
CA ARG A 3 2.18 3.21 -10.16
C ARG A 3 1.06 3.05 -9.14
N VAL A 4 1.34 2.43 -7.99
CA VAL A 4 0.34 2.18 -6.94
C VAL A 4 -0.23 3.51 -6.40
N VAL A 5 0.62 4.53 -6.21
CA VAL A 5 0.18 5.85 -5.76
C VAL A 5 -0.66 6.56 -6.84
N SER A 6 -0.32 6.35 -8.12
CA SER A 6 -1.10 6.89 -9.23
C SER A 6 -2.48 6.22 -9.33
N ASP A 7 -2.53 4.89 -9.14
CA ASP A 7 -3.77 4.12 -9.09
C ASP A 7 -4.63 4.56 -7.89
N ALA A 8 -4.02 4.78 -6.72
CA ALA A 8 -4.69 5.33 -5.54
C ALA A 8 -5.30 6.70 -5.81
N ARG A 9 -4.57 7.59 -6.50
CA ARG A 9 -5.06 8.92 -6.86
C ARG A 9 -6.19 8.85 -7.89
N PHE A 10 -6.10 7.94 -8.85
CA PHE A 10 -7.17 7.71 -9.81
C PHE A 10 -8.45 7.20 -9.14
N ALA A 11 -8.32 6.18 -8.29
CA ALA A 11 -9.42 5.62 -7.49
C ALA A 11 -10.10 6.70 -6.61
N PHE A 12 -9.28 7.53 -5.96
CA PHE A 12 -9.78 8.60 -5.10
C PHE A 12 -10.57 9.65 -5.90
N ASN A 13 -10.04 10.07 -7.06
CA ASN A 13 -10.69 11.02 -7.95
C ASN A 13 -11.97 10.46 -8.58
N ARG A 14 -12.04 9.14 -8.79
CA ARG A 14 -13.25 8.45 -9.27
C ARG A 14 -14.35 8.40 -8.21
N GLY A 15 -14.02 8.61 -6.94
CA GLY A 15 -14.97 8.55 -5.83
C GLY A 15 -15.08 7.16 -5.18
N ASP A 16 -14.06 6.31 -5.34
CA ASP A 16 -14.05 5.00 -4.69
C ASP A 16 -14.01 5.14 -3.16
N PHE A 17 -14.66 4.21 -2.45
CA PHE A 17 -14.69 4.17 -0.99
C PHE A 17 -13.51 3.40 -0.37
N THR A 18 -12.95 2.47 -1.14
CA THR A 18 -11.88 1.57 -0.70
C THR A 18 -10.80 1.47 -1.77
N PHE A 19 -9.57 1.25 -1.33
CA PHE A 19 -8.43 0.99 -2.20
C PHE A 19 -7.55 -0.11 -1.59
N GLU A 20 -7.02 -0.97 -2.45
CA GLU A 20 -6.12 -2.05 -2.03
C GLU A 20 -4.77 -1.89 -2.72
N ALA A 21 -3.70 -2.07 -1.95
CA ALA A 21 -2.34 -2.07 -2.45
C ALA A 21 -1.63 -3.36 -2.07
N VAL A 22 -0.80 -3.86 -2.98
CA VAL A 22 0.00 -5.06 -2.75
C VAL A 22 1.45 -4.76 -3.02
N ILE A 23 2.34 -5.20 -2.12
CA ILE A 23 3.78 -5.23 -2.34
C ILE A 23 4.19 -6.69 -2.48
N ASP A 24 4.73 -7.04 -3.65
CA ASP A 24 5.38 -8.34 -3.84
C ASP A 24 6.77 -8.34 -3.19
N ILE A 25 6.99 -9.31 -2.32
CA ILE A 25 8.28 -9.61 -1.72
C ILE A 25 8.96 -10.63 -2.62
N ASN A 26 10.17 -10.33 -3.09
CA ASN A 26 11.00 -11.32 -3.76
C ASN A 26 11.74 -12.18 -2.71
N PRO A 27 11.32 -13.43 -2.43
CA PRO A 27 11.95 -14.25 -1.40
C PRO A 27 13.39 -14.63 -1.76
N ARG A 28 13.73 -14.69 -3.07
CA ARG A 28 15.10 -15.00 -3.52
C ARG A 28 16.09 -13.88 -3.20
N ALA A 29 15.60 -12.65 -3.02
CA ALA A 29 16.42 -11.52 -2.60
C ALA A 29 16.69 -11.51 -1.08
N ASN A 30 16.10 -12.46 -0.33
CA ASN A 30 16.15 -12.57 1.13
C ASN A 30 16.07 -11.21 1.86
N PRO A 31 15.03 -10.39 1.58
CA PRO A 31 14.91 -9.08 2.19
C PRO A 31 14.70 -9.20 3.70
N SER A 32 15.37 -8.35 4.47
CA SER A 32 15.13 -8.29 5.90
C SER A 32 13.72 -7.75 6.18
N MET A 33 13.10 -8.22 7.27
CA MET A 33 11.80 -7.72 7.73
C MET A 33 11.79 -6.19 7.92
N ARG A 34 12.93 -5.61 8.33
CA ARG A 34 13.08 -4.15 8.46
C ARG A 34 12.95 -3.44 7.12
N LYS A 35 13.49 -4.01 6.04
CA LYS A 35 13.40 -3.44 4.69
C LYS A 35 11.97 -3.53 4.15
N ILE A 36 11.29 -4.65 4.38
CA ILE A 36 9.88 -4.82 4.03
C ILE A 36 9.04 -3.78 4.77
N ARG A 37 9.22 -3.64 6.09
CA ARG A 37 8.51 -2.65 6.90
C ARG A 37 8.73 -1.22 6.39
N GLY A 38 9.97 -0.83 6.09
CA GLY A 38 10.25 0.50 5.54
C GLY A 38 9.53 0.76 4.22
N ALA A 39 9.49 -0.24 3.32
CA ALA A 39 8.76 -0.11 2.06
C ALA A 39 7.23 0.00 2.24
N VAL A 40 6.68 -0.73 3.22
CA VAL A 40 5.27 -0.61 3.61
C VAL A 40 4.98 0.78 4.16
N ASP A 41 5.79 1.26 5.12
CA ASP A 41 5.62 2.56 5.77
C ASP A 41 5.69 3.71 4.73
N GLU A 42 6.65 3.63 3.79
CA GLU A 42 6.78 4.58 2.68
C GLU A 42 5.55 4.59 1.77
N LEU A 43 5.05 3.41 1.40
CA LEU A 43 3.89 3.29 0.53
C LEU A 43 2.60 3.76 1.21
N VAL A 44 2.38 3.37 2.46
CA VAL A 44 1.24 3.80 3.28
C VAL A 44 1.23 5.32 3.37
N SER A 45 2.35 5.94 3.77
CA SER A 45 2.46 7.39 3.87
C SER A 45 2.15 8.11 2.55
N ALA A 46 2.65 7.58 1.42
CA ALA A 46 2.37 8.15 0.11
C ALA A 46 0.90 8.03 -0.33
N ILE A 47 0.23 6.92 0.01
CA ILE A 47 -1.19 6.70 -0.27
C ILE A 47 -2.06 7.56 0.66
N GLU A 48 -1.70 7.69 1.93
CA GLU A 48 -2.44 8.52 2.89
C GLU A 48 -2.38 10.00 2.51
N ALA A 49 -1.25 10.48 1.97
CA ALA A 49 -1.12 11.83 1.42
C ALA A 49 -2.09 12.15 0.26
N VAL A 50 -2.67 11.13 -0.39
CA VAL A 50 -3.72 11.30 -1.42
C VAL A 50 -5.10 11.55 -0.81
N GLY A 51 -5.31 11.19 0.47
CA GLY A 51 -6.61 11.25 1.16
C GLY A 51 -7.18 9.87 1.52
N TRP A 52 -6.39 8.82 1.43
CA TRP A 52 -6.73 7.50 1.93
C TRP A 52 -6.32 7.35 3.40
N GLN A 53 -6.85 6.35 4.09
CA GLN A 53 -6.47 5.97 5.45
C GLN A 53 -6.23 4.47 5.47
N CYS A 54 -5.04 4.05 5.93
CA CYS A 54 -4.71 2.63 6.05
C CYS A 54 -5.49 2.02 7.23
N VAL A 55 -6.20 0.91 6.99
CA VAL A 55 -6.99 0.20 8.01
C VAL A 55 -6.50 -1.21 8.28
N ALA A 56 -5.78 -1.82 7.34
CA ALA A 56 -5.19 -3.14 7.52
C ALA A 56 -3.88 -3.26 6.74
N VAL A 57 -2.92 -3.97 7.35
CA VAL A 57 -1.68 -4.43 6.72
C VAL A 57 -1.51 -5.90 7.09
N GLN A 58 -1.53 -6.78 6.10
CA GLN A 58 -1.45 -8.22 6.33
C GLN A 58 -0.43 -8.89 5.40
N PRO A 59 0.42 -9.79 5.92
CA PRO A 59 1.27 -10.61 5.09
C PRO A 59 0.44 -11.70 4.41
N PHE A 60 0.68 -11.93 3.12
CA PHE A 60 0.08 -13.02 2.36
C PHE A 60 1.15 -13.71 1.52
N LEU A 61 1.58 -14.91 1.91
CA LEU A 61 2.66 -15.66 1.24
C LEU A 61 3.93 -14.80 1.04
N ALA A 62 4.22 -14.44 -0.22
CA ALA A 62 5.35 -13.61 -0.64
C ALA A 62 4.90 -12.18 -0.99
N SER A 63 3.83 -11.68 -0.38
CA SER A 63 3.37 -10.31 -0.54
C SER A 63 2.89 -9.71 0.78
N VAL A 64 2.73 -8.39 0.78
CA VAL A 64 2.04 -7.64 1.83
C VAL A 64 0.86 -6.94 1.19
N GLU A 65 -0.33 -7.23 1.69
CA GLU A 65 -1.57 -6.58 1.28
C GLU A 65 -1.92 -5.47 2.27
N MET A 66 -2.39 -4.36 1.73
CA MET A 66 -2.78 -3.19 2.48
C MET A 66 -4.16 -2.75 2.02
N GLN A 67 -5.04 -2.50 2.98
CA GLN A 67 -6.39 -2.01 2.73
C GLN A 67 -6.54 -0.59 3.23
N PHE A 68 -7.16 0.23 2.41
CA PHE A 68 -7.39 1.64 2.67
C PHE A 68 -8.87 1.98 2.51
N VAL A 69 -9.33 2.91 3.36
CA VAL A 69 -10.63 3.56 3.23
C VAL A 69 -10.41 5.04 2.96
N ARG A 70 -11.39 5.68 2.34
CA ARG A 70 -11.32 7.12 2.10
C ARG A 70 -11.33 7.89 3.42
N ALA A 71 -10.37 8.78 3.65
CA ALA A 71 -10.39 9.68 4.80
C ALA A 71 -11.54 10.67 4.61
N VAL A 72 -12.38 10.80 5.64
CA VAL A 72 -13.58 11.67 5.65
C VAL A 72 -13.18 13.13 5.77
#